data_AF-A0AAJ6NI90-F1
#
_entry.id   AF-A0AAJ6NI90-F1
#
_cell.length_a   1.000
_cell.length_b   1.000
_cell.length_c   1.000
_cell.angle_alpha   90.00
_cell.angle_beta   90.00
_cell.angle_gamma   90.00
#
_symmetry.space_group_name_H-M   'P 1'
#
loop_
_entity.id
_entity.type
_entity.pdbx_description
1 polymer ?
#
loop_
_entity_poly.entity_id
_entity_poly.type
_entity_poly.pdbx_seq_one_letter_code
_entity_poly.pdbx_strand_id
1 'polypeptide(L)'
;MKKIVTGLGLSFTLLTGCTSMSQNSELKANQATTLTVEFVGAGNHAVQPQQGTVSLYAVESRMADVPATLIQQKKVQVSQVPFSVEFSVPAGHRQLIQPQVRDDAEISYYVTWQSDSNNLRAKDAIVIDYDRQFPKVNLGQGKQQVYLK
;
A
#
# COMPACT_ATOMS: atom_id res chain seq x y z
N MET A 1 50.40 -66.13 12.82
CA MET A 1 49.62 -64.93 13.21
C MET A 1 49.69 -63.93 12.05
N LYS A 2 48.58 -63.74 11.34
CA LYS A 2 48.50 -62.97 10.08
C LYS A 2 48.06 -61.54 10.38
N LYS A 3 48.85 -60.55 9.94
CA LYS A 3 48.56 -59.11 10.09
C LYS A 3 47.67 -58.66 8.92
N ILE A 4 46.61 -57.91 9.21
CA ILE A 4 45.82 -57.21 8.20
C ILE A 4 45.82 -55.73 8.56
N VAL A 5 46.36 -54.93 7.64
CA VAL A 5 46.37 -53.47 7.66
C VAL A 5 45.15 -53.01 6.88
N THR A 6 44.32 -52.14 7.47
CA THR A 6 43.14 -51.56 6.80
C THR A 6 43.41 -50.08 6.54
N GLY A 7 43.36 -49.70 5.27
CA GLY A 7 43.71 -48.37 4.77
C GLY A 7 42.60 -47.33 4.90
N LEU A 8 43.03 -46.07 5.03
CA LEU A 8 42.25 -44.84 4.92
C LEU A 8 41.60 -44.71 3.53
N GLY A 9 40.31 -44.36 3.49
CA GLY A 9 39.63 -43.83 2.30
C GLY A 9 39.06 -42.44 2.59
N LEU A 10 39.63 -41.42 1.94
CA LEU A 10 39.24 -40.01 2.05
C LEU A 10 37.84 -39.75 1.47
N SER A 11 37.02 -39.02 2.22
CA SER A 11 35.77 -38.41 1.75
C SER A 11 36.05 -37.18 0.89
N PHE A 12 35.39 -37.07 -0.27
CA PHE A 12 35.37 -35.87 -1.10
C PHE A 12 33.92 -35.36 -1.21
N THR A 13 33.56 -34.37 -0.40
CA THR A 13 32.29 -33.65 -0.52
C THR A 13 32.46 -32.46 -1.45
N LEU A 14 31.78 -32.50 -2.60
CA LEU A 14 31.68 -31.38 -3.53
C LEU A 14 30.60 -30.40 -3.04
N LEU A 15 31.01 -29.19 -2.67
CA LEU A 15 30.09 -28.07 -2.38
C LEU A 15 29.78 -27.33 -3.68
N THR A 16 28.63 -27.61 -4.29
CA THR A 16 28.05 -26.79 -5.35
C THR A 16 27.49 -25.50 -4.75
N GLY A 17 28.26 -24.42 -4.84
CA GLY A 17 27.78 -23.08 -4.53
C GLY A 17 26.86 -22.55 -5.63
N CYS A 18 25.55 -22.51 -5.36
CA CYS A 18 24.60 -21.74 -6.17
C CYS A 18 24.78 -20.25 -5.83
N THR A 19 25.52 -19.51 -6.64
CA THR A 19 25.51 -18.05 -6.60
C THR A 19 24.21 -17.55 -7.23
N SER A 20 23.19 -17.31 -6.41
CA SER A 20 21.99 -16.59 -6.85
C SER A 20 22.33 -15.11 -7.03
N MET A 21 22.73 -14.73 -8.24
CA MET A 21 22.76 -13.32 -8.67
C MET A 21 21.32 -12.79 -8.69
N SER A 22 20.99 -11.95 -7.71
CA SER A 22 19.75 -11.16 -7.72
C SER A 22 19.87 -10.01 -8.71
N GLN A 23 19.79 -10.30 -10.01
CA GLN A 23 19.46 -9.29 -11.02
C GLN A 23 17.95 -9.14 -11.07
N ASN A 24 17.36 -8.17 -10.36
CA ASN A 24 15.99 -7.70 -10.63
C ASN A 24 15.64 -6.38 -9.92
N SER A 25 16.59 -5.45 -9.80
CA SER A 25 16.33 -4.14 -9.19
C SER A 25 15.90 -3.08 -10.21
N GLU A 26 16.28 -3.22 -11.49
CA GLU A 26 16.02 -2.19 -12.52
C GLU A 26 14.68 -2.39 -13.27
N LEU A 27 14.16 -3.61 -13.37
CA LEU A 27 12.90 -3.89 -14.08
C LEU A 27 11.64 -3.46 -13.29
N LYS A 28 11.75 -3.20 -11.98
CA LYS A 28 10.64 -2.72 -11.15
C LYS A 28 10.41 -1.21 -11.22
N ALA A 29 11.36 -0.43 -11.73
CA ALA A 29 11.28 1.04 -11.70
C ALA A 29 10.22 1.64 -12.65
N ASN A 30 9.66 0.85 -13.58
CA ASN A 30 8.74 1.33 -14.61
C ASN A 30 7.31 0.75 -14.53
N GLN A 31 6.97 0.02 -13.47
CA GLN A 31 5.63 -0.58 -13.37
C GLN A 31 4.75 0.19 -12.38
N ALA A 32 3.50 0.44 -12.78
CA ALA A 32 2.50 0.99 -11.89
C ALA A 32 2.33 0.06 -10.67
N THR A 33 2.20 0.66 -9.48
CA THR A 33 2.01 -0.08 -8.24
C THR A 33 0.53 -0.10 -7.88
N THR A 34 -0.03 -1.30 -7.73
CA THR A 34 -1.39 -1.45 -7.23
C THR A 34 -1.44 -1.22 -5.72
N LEU A 35 -2.38 -0.40 -5.27
CA LEU A 35 -2.70 -0.17 -3.87
C LEU A 35 -4.18 -0.49 -3.65
N THR A 36 -4.49 -1.47 -2.80
CA THR A 36 -5.87 -1.82 -2.43
C THR A 36 -6.19 -1.32 -1.03
N VAL A 37 -7.24 -0.51 -0.91
CA VAL A 37 -7.70 0.09 0.35
C VAL A 37 -9.11 -0.37 0.65
N GLU A 38 -9.31 -0.94 1.84
CA GLU A 38 -10.61 -1.39 2.33
C GLU A 38 -11.10 -0.47 3.45
N PHE A 39 -12.26 0.13 3.25
CA PHE A 39 -12.90 0.98 4.25
C PHE A 39 -13.77 0.11 5.16
N VAL A 40 -13.44 0.06 6.44
CA VAL A 40 -14.04 -0.87 7.41
C VAL A 40 -14.66 -0.13 8.59
N GLY A 41 -15.90 -0.46 8.93
CA GLY A 41 -16.59 0.05 10.13
C GLY A 41 -16.53 -0.95 11.30
N ALA A 42 -17.39 -0.76 12.30
CA ALA A 42 -17.53 -1.68 13.43
C ALA A 42 -18.00 -3.10 13.03
N GLY A 43 -18.61 -3.22 11.85
CA GLY A 43 -19.05 -4.49 11.27
C GLY A 43 -19.69 -4.28 9.91
N ASN A 44 -20.17 -5.38 9.32
CA ASN A 44 -20.81 -5.34 8.01
C ASN A 44 -22.21 -4.72 8.13
N HIS A 45 -22.49 -3.68 7.36
CA HIS A 45 -23.80 -3.04 7.34
C HIS A 45 -24.09 -2.38 5.99
N ALA A 46 -25.38 -2.28 5.66
CA ALA A 46 -25.83 -1.54 4.50
C ALA A 46 -25.89 -0.05 4.82
N VAL A 47 -25.58 0.78 3.83
CA VAL A 47 -25.79 2.24 3.85
C VAL A 47 -26.70 2.62 2.69
N GLN A 48 -27.32 3.81 2.77
CA GLN A 48 -28.01 4.34 1.59
C GLN A 48 -27.04 4.40 0.40
N PRO A 49 -27.44 3.90 -0.79
CA PRO A 49 -26.62 3.98 -1.99
C PRO A 49 -26.19 5.43 -2.26
N GLN A 50 -24.88 5.65 -2.31
CA GLN A 50 -24.27 6.97 -2.50
C GLN A 50 -23.07 6.89 -3.42
N GLN A 51 -22.87 7.94 -4.21
CA GLN A 51 -21.62 8.16 -4.94
C GLN A 51 -20.68 8.99 -4.05
N GLY A 52 -19.39 8.72 -4.16
CA GLY A 52 -18.38 9.59 -3.58
C GLY A 52 -17.03 9.41 -4.27
N THR A 53 -16.07 10.20 -3.83
CA THR A 53 -14.72 10.23 -4.35
C THR A 53 -13.76 9.75 -3.27
N VAL A 54 -12.94 8.75 -3.61
CA VAL A 54 -11.78 8.35 -2.81
C VAL A 54 -10.53 8.94 -3.46
N SER A 55 -9.74 9.65 -2.68
CA SER A 55 -8.54 10.34 -3.15
C SER A 55 -7.30 9.85 -2.42
N LEU A 56 -6.24 9.55 -3.19
CA LEU A 56 -4.91 9.22 -2.71
C LEU A 56 -4.04 10.47 -2.78
N TYR A 57 -3.51 10.88 -1.63
CA TYR A 57 -2.59 12.00 -1.51
C TYR A 57 -1.20 11.51 -1.10
N ALA A 58 -0.18 12.30 -1.42
CA ALA A 58 1.19 12.07 -1.01
C ALA A 58 1.89 13.36 -0.57
N VAL A 59 2.81 13.24 0.39
CA VAL A 59 3.67 14.33 0.85
C VAL A 59 5.01 13.77 1.28
N GLU A 60 6.08 14.53 1.14
CA GLU A 60 7.34 14.19 1.80
C GLU A 60 7.17 14.26 3.32
N SER A 61 7.52 13.17 4.00
CA SER A 61 7.18 12.92 5.42
C SER A 61 7.86 13.87 6.39
N ARG A 62 8.92 14.56 5.95
CA ARG A 62 9.71 15.50 6.78
C ARG A 62 9.31 16.96 6.57
N MET A 63 8.40 17.23 5.64
CA MET A 63 7.94 18.59 5.37
C MET A 63 6.81 18.96 6.33
N ALA A 64 6.97 20.08 7.01
CA ALA A 64 5.92 20.68 7.83
C ALA A 64 5.13 21.71 7.01
N ASP A 65 3.87 21.92 7.40
CA ASP A 65 3.00 23.00 6.90
C ASP A 65 2.82 23.04 5.38
N VAL A 66 2.99 21.89 4.70
CA VAL A 66 2.73 21.75 3.27
C VAL A 66 1.46 20.92 3.02
N PRO A 67 0.63 21.30 2.04
CA PRO A 67 -0.51 20.48 1.64
C PRO A 67 -0.03 19.18 0.98
N ALA A 68 -0.73 18.08 1.23
CA ALA A 68 -0.48 16.84 0.52
C ALA A 68 -0.95 16.96 -0.94
N THR A 69 -0.13 16.45 -1.86
CA THR A 69 -0.42 16.48 -3.31
C THR A 69 -1.36 15.34 -3.68
N LEU A 70 -2.41 15.65 -4.45
CA LEU A 70 -3.29 14.64 -5.04
C LEU A 70 -2.52 13.81 -6.07
N ILE A 71 -2.46 12.50 -5.88
CA ILE A 71 -1.83 11.56 -6.81
C ILE A 71 -2.86 10.93 -7.74
N GLN A 72 -3.98 10.48 -7.17
CA GLN A 72 -5.05 9.83 -7.92
C GLN A 72 -6.37 9.97 -7.17
N GLN A 73 -7.48 10.02 -7.91
CA GLN A 73 -8.82 9.98 -7.35
C GLN A 73 -9.69 9.01 -8.15
N LYS A 74 -10.66 8.39 -7.46
CA LYS A 74 -11.64 7.49 -8.09
C LYS A 74 -13.03 7.79 -7.55
N LYS A 75 -13.98 7.96 -8.46
CA LYS A 75 -15.40 7.92 -8.12
C LYS A 75 -15.82 6.48 -7.89
N VAL A 76 -16.58 6.25 -6.83
CA VAL A 76 -17.11 4.93 -6.47
C VAL A 76 -18.55 5.05 -6.01
N GLN A 77 -19.32 4.00 -6.28
CA GLN A 77 -20.67 3.83 -5.75
C GLN A 77 -20.61 2.89 -4.55
N VAL A 78 -21.22 3.29 -3.44
CA VAL A 78 -21.19 2.54 -2.18
C VAL A 78 -22.61 2.36 -1.66
N SER A 79 -22.95 1.13 -1.30
CA SER A 79 -24.21 0.75 -0.63
C SER A 79 -24.00 -0.15 0.58
N GLN A 80 -22.74 -0.49 0.87
CA GLN A 80 -22.36 -1.37 1.98
C GLN A 80 -21.00 -0.99 2.53
N VAL A 81 -20.82 -1.25 3.81
CA VAL A 81 -19.52 -1.27 4.50
C VAL A 81 -19.27 -2.72 4.95
N PRO A 82 -18.05 -3.27 4.75
CA PRO A 82 -16.90 -2.64 4.10
C PRO A 82 -17.04 -2.55 2.58
N PHE A 83 -16.24 -1.65 1.99
CA PHE A 83 -16.02 -1.55 0.54
C PHE A 83 -14.53 -1.35 0.24
N SER A 84 -14.10 -1.72 -0.96
CA SER A 84 -12.68 -1.63 -1.37
C SER A 84 -12.50 -0.75 -2.60
N VAL A 85 -11.37 -0.03 -2.64
CA VAL A 85 -10.92 0.76 -3.78
C VAL A 85 -9.50 0.37 -4.14
N GLU A 86 -9.28 0.12 -5.42
CA GLU A 86 -7.95 -0.13 -5.97
C GLU A 86 -7.42 1.10 -6.70
N PHE A 87 -6.20 1.53 -6.38
CA PHE A 87 -5.45 2.57 -7.08
C PHE A 87 -4.35 1.94 -7.92
N SER A 88 -4.18 2.46 -9.13
CA SER A 88 -3.05 2.10 -10.02
C SER A 88 -2.08 3.27 -9.99
N VAL A 89 -1.18 3.26 -9.01
CA VAL A 89 -0.26 4.38 -8.76
C VAL A 89 0.83 4.39 -9.84
N PRO A 90 1.01 5.47 -10.61
CA PRO A 90 2.00 5.53 -11.69
C PRO A 90 3.43 5.33 -11.16
N ALA A 91 4.30 4.68 -11.92
CA ALA A 91 5.72 4.50 -11.55
C ALA A 91 6.43 5.85 -11.29
N GLY A 92 6.07 6.88 -12.07
CA GLY A 92 6.53 8.26 -11.90
C GLY A 92 5.67 9.13 -10.97
N HIS A 93 5.05 8.56 -9.93
CA HIS A 93 4.21 9.35 -9.02
C HIS A 93 5.02 10.39 -8.22
N ARG A 94 6.33 10.18 -8.01
CA ARG A 94 7.17 11.08 -7.20
C ARG A 94 7.31 12.45 -7.85
N GLN A 95 7.36 12.49 -9.18
CA GLN A 95 7.43 13.72 -9.98
C GLN A 95 6.13 14.54 -9.93
N LEU A 96 5.03 13.94 -9.47
CA LEU A 96 3.76 14.63 -9.30
C LEU A 96 3.69 15.40 -7.97
N ILE A 97 4.53 15.05 -6.98
CA ILE A 97 4.46 15.61 -5.63
C ILE A 97 4.98 17.04 -5.63
N GLN A 98 4.21 17.92 -5.00
CA GLN A 98 4.55 19.31 -4.77
C GLN A 98 4.60 19.61 -3.25
N PRO A 99 5.62 20.35 -2.79
CA PRO A 99 6.79 20.79 -3.55
C PRO A 99 7.65 19.61 -4.03
N GLN A 100 8.52 19.87 -5.00
CA GLN A 100 9.34 18.81 -5.59
C GLN A 100 10.17 18.13 -4.50
N VAL A 101 10.09 16.81 -4.47
CA VAL A 101 10.77 15.96 -3.48
C VAL A 101 12.09 15.44 -4.05
N ARG A 102 13.03 15.12 -3.16
CA ARG A 102 14.26 14.43 -3.53
C ARG A 102 13.98 12.97 -3.93
N ASP A 103 14.88 12.38 -4.71
CA ASP A 103 14.77 10.97 -5.12
C ASP A 103 14.78 10.01 -3.91
N ASP A 104 15.51 10.37 -2.85
CA ASP A 104 15.65 9.60 -1.61
C ASP A 104 14.65 10.02 -0.50
N ALA A 105 13.74 10.97 -0.78
CA ALA A 105 12.78 11.44 0.20
C ALA A 105 11.83 10.32 0.67
N GLU A 106 11.54 10.28 1.96
CA GLU A 106 10.52 9.40 2.52
C GLU A 106 9.13 9.97 2.24
N ILE A 107 8.30 9.26 1.49
CA ILE A 107 6.97 9.73 1.10
C ILE A 107 5.89 9.07 1.96
N SER A 108 5.00 9.86 2.54
CA SER A 108 3.80 9.38 3.21
C SER A 108 2.58 9.52 2.30
N TYR A 109 1.75 8.48 2.27
CA TYR A 109 0.51 8.45 1.49
C TYR A 109 -0.70 8.38 2.39
N TYR A 110 -1.76 9.10 2.01
CA TYR A 110 -3.00 9.17 2.77
C TYR A 110 -4.18 9.02 1.86
N VAL A 111 -5.26 8.45 2.40
CA VAL A 111 -6.50 8.27 1.67
C VAL A 111 -7.61 9.08 2.32
N THR A 112 -8.43 9.72 1.50
CA THR A 112 -9.66 10.38 1.95
C THR A 112 -10.88 9.79 1.27
N TRP A 113 -12.03 10.01 1.90
CA TRP A 113 -13.35 9.75 1.32
C TRP A 113 -14.16 11.03 1.41
N GLN A 114 -14.86 11.36 0.32
CA GLN A 114 -15.83 12.44 0.27
C GLN A 114 -17.10 11.94 -0.43
N SER A 115 -18.23 11.99 0.26
CA SER A 115 -19.53 11.73 -0.38
C SER A 115 -19.91 12.90 -1.29
N ASP A 116 -20.52 12.60 -2.44
CA ASP A 116 -21.10 13.62 -3.33
C ASP A 116 -22.44 14.15 -2.74
N SER A 117 -23.02 13.43 -1.78
CA SER A 117 -24.25 13.82 -1.09
C SER A 117 -23.95 14.63 0.18
N ASN A 118 -24.53 15.82 0.26
CA ASN A 118 -24.35 16.72 1.42
C ASN A 118 -25.39 16.53 2.53
N ASN A 119 -26.42 15.70 2.33
CA ASN A 119 -27.59 15.60 3.22
C ASN A 119 -27.81 14.16 3.76
N LEU A 120 -26.74 13.40 4.01
CA LEU A 120 -26.86 12.06 4.57
C LEU A 120 -27.21 12.13 6.07
N ARG A 121 -28.14 11.28 6.49
CA ARG A 121 -28.41 11.09 7.92
C ARG A 121 -27.20 10.42 8.58
N ALA A 122 -27.00 10.65 9.88
CA ALA A 122 -25.86 10.13 10.62
C ALA A 122 -25.60 8.63 10.39
N LYS A 123 -26.64 7.79 10.39
CA LYS A 123 -26.52 6.33 10.15
C LYS A 123 -26.08 5.93 8.73
N ASP A 124 -26.24 6.84 7.76
CA ASP A 124 -25.97 6.61 6.33
C ASP A 124 -24.69 7.37 5.89
N ALA A 125 -24.12 8.19 6.77
CA ALA A 125 -22.92 8.97 6.51
C ALA A 125 -21.67 8.10 6.71
N ILE A 126 -20.88 7.94 5.66
CA ILE A 126 -19.58 7.29 5.74
C ILE A 126 -18.55 8.36 6.11
N VAL A 127 -17.92 8.22 7.27
CA VAL A 127 -16.92 9.15 7.79
C VAL A 127 -15.69 8.36 8.24
N ILE A 128 -14.50 8.77 7.80
CA ILE A 128 -13.24 8.17 8.26
C ILE A 128 -13.06 8.49 9.75
N ASP A 129 -12.71 7.46 10.51
CA ASP A 129 -12.40 7.58 11.93
C ASP A 129 -10.93 8.00 12.14
N TYR A 130 -10.67 9.30 11.96
CA TYR A 130 -9.36 9.89 12.18
C TYR A 130 -8.88 9.78 13.64
N ASP A 131 -9.81 9.64 14.60
CA ASP A 131 -9.49 9.51 16.02
C ASP A 131 -9.00 8.10 16.33
N ARG A 132 -9.54 7.08 15.65
CA ARG A 132 -9.07 5.70 15.77
C ARG A 132 -7.73 5.48 15.09
N GLN A 133 -7.60 5.88 13.82
CA GLN A 133 -6.35 5.74 13.09
C GLN A 133 -6.33 6.69 11.89
N PHE A 134 -5.25 7.46 11.79
CA PHE A 134 -5.01 8.29 10.61
C PHE A 134 -4.90 7.42 9.35
N PRO A 135 -5.56 7.75 8.22
CA PRO A 135 -5.69 6.88 7.05
C PRO A 135 -4.42 6.85 6.18
N LYS A 136 -3.27 6.58 6.81
CA LYS A 136 -1.98 6.37 6.17
C LYS A 136 -1.94 4.99 5.52
N VAL A 137 -1.43 4.95 4.29
CA VAL A 137 -1.25 3.73 3.51
C VAL A 137 0.18 3.66 2.97
N ASN A 138 0.62 2.46 2.61
CA ASN A 138 1.95 2.22 2.07
C ASN A 138 1.84 1.56 0.69
N LEU A 139 2.63 2.03 -0.28
CA LEU A 139 2.71 1.39 -1.59
C LEU A 139 3.40 0.03 -1.50
N GLY A 140 3.02 -0.89 -2.38
CA GLY A 140 3.61 -2.24 -2.45
C GLY A 140 3.27 -3.14 -1.26
N GLN A 141 2.45 -2.68 -0.33
CA GLN A 141 1.81 -3.51 0.68
C GLN A 141 0.49 -4.04 0.11
N GLY A 142 0.03 -5.20 0.59
CA GLY A 142 -1.24 -5.80 0.18
C GLY A 142 -2.46 -4.94 0.58
N LYS A 143 -3.62 -5.59 0.74
CA LYS A 143 -4.84 -4.90 1.15
C LYS A 143 -4.65 -4.23 2.52
N GLN A 144 -4.93 -2.92 2.58
CA GLN A 144 -4.80 -2.10 3.80
C GLN A 144 -6.15 -1.55 4.22
N GLN A 145 -6.36 -1.37 5.52
CA GLN A 145 -7.63 -0.93 6.07
C GLN A 145 -7.61 0.55 6.45
N VAL A 146 -8.71 1.24 6.14
CA VAL A 146 -9.05 2.57 6.64
C VAL A 146 -10.31 2.44 7.48
N TYR A 147 -10.28 2.93 8.71
CA TYR A 147 -11.38 2.77 9.64
C TYR A 147 -12.44 3.87 9.45
N LEU A 148 -13.70 3.46 9.55
CA LEU A 148 -14.89 4.31 9.51
C LEU A 148 -15.54 4.38 10.89
N LYS A 149 -16.22 5.49 11.17
CA LYS A 149 -17.05 5.69 12.37
C LYS A 149 -18.35 4.86 12.30
#